data_AF-A0A7S4FJW3-F1
#
_entry.id   AF-A0A7S4FJW3-F1
#
_cell.length_a   1.000
_cell.length_b   1.000
_cell.length_c   1.000
_cell.angle_alpha   90.00
_cell.angle_beta   90.00
_cell.angle_gamma   90.00
#
_symmetry.space_group_name_H-M   'P 1'
#
loop_
_entity.id
_entity.type
_entity.pdbx_description
1 polymer ?
#
loop_
_entity_poly.entity_id
_entity_poly.type
_entity_poly.pdbx_seq_one_letter_code
_entity_poly.pdbx_strand_id
1 'polypeptide(L)'
;MESESLEEKVKRLTAEVAQLKAEKEPTPTVLVIVQRCESARLLVDNKDKWVHISRGLIVHVSFMKGATEALVAKAAKTVLSVPLVTDGVWGDGTAPCSVLDRCAE
;
A
#
# COMPACT_ATOMS: atom_id res chain seq x y z
N MET A 1 50.92 -24.06 6.12
CA MET A 1 49.84 -23.35 6.85
C MET A 1 49.98 -21.87 6.53
N GLU A 2 49.12 -21.15 5.85
CA GLU A 2 47.85 -21.41 5.18
C GLU A 2 47.75 -20.28 4.14
N SER A 3 48.19 -20.52 2.90
CA SER A 3 47.90 -19.60 1.80
C SER A 3 46.71 -20.16 1.04
N GLU A 4 45.55 -20.18 1.68
CA GLU A 4 44.29 -20.21 0.93
C GLU A 4 44.37 -19.11 -0.12
N SER A 5 44.29 -19.49 -1.39
CA SER A 5 44.47 -18.58 -2.52
C SER A 5 43.48 -17.42 -2.38
N LEU A 6 43.97 -16.19 -2.52
CA LEU A 6 43.14 -14.97 -2.49
C LEU A 6 41.93 -15.09 -3.43
N GLU A 7 42.07 -15.83 -4.54
CA GLU A 7 41.00 -16.09 -5.49
C GLU A 7 39.84 -16.91 -4.88
N GLU A 8 40.13 -17.90 -4.04
CA GLU A 8 39.09 -18.68 -3.35
C GLU A 8 38.35 -17.83 -2.32
N LYS A 9 39.06 -16.96 -1.61
CA LYS A 9 38.45 -16.01 -0.65
C LYS A 9 37.53 -15.02 -1.37
N VAL A 10 37.98 -14.45 -2.50
CA VAL A 10 37.16 -13.55 -3.32
C VAL A 10 35.92 -14.28 -3.84
N LYS A 11 36.07 -15.51 -4.33
CA LYS A 11 34.94 -16.32 -4.83
C LYS A 11 33.90 -16.60 -3.75
N ARG A 12 34.35 -16.94 -2.53
CA ARG A 12 33.48 -17.22 -1.38
C ARG A 12 32.75 -15.97 -0.90
N LEU A 13 33.44 -14.83 -0.78
CA LEU A 13 32.84 -13.55 -0.43
C LEU A 13 31.81 -13.09 -1.47
N THR A 14 32.07 -13.34 -2.75
CA THR A 14 31.13 -12.98 -3.83
C THR A 14 29.85 -13.83 -3.75
N ALA A 15 29.97 -15.12 -3.43
CA ALA A 15 28.83 -16.01 -3.23
C ALA A 15 27.99 -15.60 -1.99
N GLU A 16 28.65 -15.25 -0.89
CA GLU A 16 28.00 -14.80 0.35
C GLU A 16 27.25 -13.47 0.14
N VAL A 17 27.85 -12.52 -0.57
CA VAL A 17 27.19 -11.25 -0.94
C VAL A 17 25.98 -11.48 -1.86
N ALA A 18 26.05 -12.46 -2.76
CA ALA A 18 24.91 -12.81 -3.61
C ALA A 18 23.76 -13.45 -2.81
N GLN A 19 24.08 -14.31 -1.83
CA GLN A 19 23.10 -14.92 -0.94
C GLN A 19 22.39 -13.88 -0.07
N LEU A 20 23.15 -12.96 0.53
CA LEU A 20 22.61 -11.86 1.34
C LEU A 20 21.74 -10.88 0.52
N LYS A 21 22.04 -10.70 -0.77
CA LYS A 21 21.18 -9.92 -1.67
C LYS A 21 19.87 -10.65 -1.96
N ALA A 22 19.90 -11.96 -2.17
CA ALA A 22 18.72 -12.77 -2.42
C ALA A 22 17.79 -12.88 -1.19
N GLU A 23 18.36 -13.00 0.02
CA GLU A 23 17.58 -12.98 1.28
C GLU A 23 16.93 -11.62 1.57
N LYS A 24 17.43 -10.54 0.97
CA LYS A 24 16.95 -9.18 1.15
C LYS A 24 16.16 -8.65 -0.05
N GLU A 25 15.71 -9.51 -0.96
CA GLU A 25 14.78 -9.06 -1.99
C GLU A 25 13.49 -8.55 -1.31
N PRO A 26 13.08 -7.31 -1.59
CA PRO A 26 11.94 -6.71 -0.92
C PRO A 26 10.68 -7.52 -1.23
N THR A 27 9.96 -7.92 -0.18
CA THR A 27 8.69 -8.60 -0.35
C THR A 27 7.74 -7.69 -1.13
N PRO A 28 7.03 -8.23 -2.14
CA PRO A 28 6.12 -7.44 -2.93
C PRO A 28 5.01 -6.89 -2.04
N THR A 29 4.85 -5.57 -2.05
CA THR A 29 3.98 -4.84 -1.13
C THR A 29 3.17 -3.80 -1.88
N VAL A 30 1.98 -3.52 -1.35
CA VAL A 30 1.11 -2.43 -1.80
C VAL A 30 0.96 -1.49 -0.62
N LEU A 31 1.38 -0.24 -0.78
CA LEU A 31 1.19 0.79 0.22
C LEU A 31 -0.13 1.50 -0.05
N VAL A 32 -0.98 1.57 0.96
CA VAL A 32 -2.26 2.26 0.91
C VAL A 32 -2.31 3.29 2.03
N ILE A 33 -2.61 4.54 1.67
CA ILE A 33 -2.93 5.60 2.64
C ILE A 33 -4.38 5.98 2.42
N VAL A 34 -5.17 5.91 3.49
CA VAL A 34 -6.60 6.21 3.46
C VAL A 34 -6.85 7.47 4.28
N GLN A 35 -7.52 8.45 3.66
CA GLN A 35 -7.90 9.69 4.29
C GLN A 35 -9.42 9.87 4.21
N ARG A 36 -10.03 10.28 5.32
CA ARG A 36 -11.44 10.66 5.36
C ARG A 36 -11.59 12.10 4.86
N CYS A 37 -12.63 12.35 4.07
CA CYS A 37 -12.93 13.67 3.55
C CYS A 37 -14.43 13.94 3.56
N GLU A 38 -14.79 15.21 3.71
CA GLU A 38 -16.18 15.67 3.54
C GLU A 38 -16.50 15.97 2.07
N SER A 39 -15.51 16.40 1.32
CA SER A 39 -15.56 16.52 -0.14
C SER A 39 -14.15 16.47 -0.71
N ALA A 40 -14.04 16.07 -1.98
CA ALA A 40 -12.78 16.15 -2.72
C ALA A 40 -13.02 16.38 -4.20
N ARG A 41 -12.03 16.99 -4.88
CA ARG A 41 -12.01 17.18 -6.32
C ARG A 41 -10.69 16.72 -6.89
N LEU A 42 -10.73 16.00 -8.01
CA LEU A 42 -9.55 15.48 -8.69
C LEU A 42 -9.56 15.88 -10.16
N LEU A 43 -8.45 16.46 -10.62
CA LEU A 43 -8.21 16.75 -12.03
C LEU A 43 -7.83 15.45 -12.75
N VAL A 44 -8.55 15.09 -13.80
CA VAL A 44 -8.36 13.79 -14.48
C VAL A 44 -7.71 13.87 -15.86
N ASP A 45 -7.72 15.05 -16.48
CA ASP A 45 -7.23 15.26 -17.86
C ASP A 45 -5.98 16.14 -17.96
N ASN A 46 -5.43 16.57 -16.81
CA ASN A 46 -4.35 17.55 -16.71
C ASN A 46 -4.63 18.89 -17.39
N LYS A 47 -5.90 19.25 -17.59
CA LYS A 47 -6.32 20.50 -18.23
C LYS A 47 -7.40 21.21 -17.39
N ASP A 48 -8.64 20.74 -17.49
CA ASP A 48 -9.80 21.43 -16.90
C ASP A 48 -10.93 20.48 -16.47
N LYS A 49 -10.82 19.18 -16.73
CA LYS A 49 -11.83 18.20 -16.29
C LYS A 49 -11.58 17.77 -14.85
N TRP A 50 -12.46 18.25 -13.97
CA TRP A 50 -12.48 17.88 -12.55
C TRP A 50 -13.62 16.91 -12.25
N VAL A 51 -13.31 15.84 -11.53
CA VAL A 51 -14.30 14.94 -10.91
C VAL A 51 -14.46 15.32 -9.44
N HIS A 52 -15.66 15.19 -8.91
CA HIS A 52 -16.00 15.52 -7.52
C HIS A 52 -16.56 14.29 -6.79
N ILE A 53 -16.16 14.15 -5.52
CA ILE A 53 -16.81 13.25 -4.57
C ILE A 53 -17.27 14.07 -3.36
N SER A 54 -18.41 13.69 -2.78
CA SER A 54 -18.88 14.18 -1.49
C SER A 54 -18.17 13.43 -0.35
N ARG A 55 -18.83 13.31 0.80
CA ARG A 55 -18.31 12.62 1.97
C ARG A 55 -17.89 11.19 1.64
N GLY A 56 -16.67 10.83 2.01
CA GLY A 56 -16.11 9.53 1.70
C GLY A 56 -14.63 9.40 2.04
N LEU A 57 -13.96 8.50 1.32
CA LEU A 57 -12.54 8.19 1.49
C LEU A 57 -11.75 8.56 0.24
N ILE A 58 -10.59 9.17 0.45
CA ILE A 58 -9.54 9.31 -0.55
C ILE A 58 -8.52 8.20 -0.28
N VAL A 59 -8.19 7.43 -1.33
CA VAL A 59 -7.26 6.30 -1.23
C VAL A 59 -6.06 6.58 -2.13
N HIS A 60 -4.90 6.77 -1.52
CA HIS A 60 -3.62 6.83 -2.22
C HIS A 60 -3.00 5.44 -2.26
N VAL A 61 -2.66 4.97 -3.46
CA VAL A 61 -2.12 3.63 -3.67
C VAL A 61 -0.75 3.73 -4.34
N SER A 62 0.23 3.01 -3.81
CA SER A 62 1.54 2.83 -4.41
C SER A 62 1.91 1.35 -4.48
N PHE A 63 2.30 0.90 -5.67
CA PHE A 63 2.64 -0.48 -5.95
C PHE A 63 4.16 -0.65 -5.96
N MET A 64 4.68 -1.53 -5.11
CA MET A 64 6.10 -1.87 -5.12
C MET A 64 6.39 -2.95 -6.17
N LYS A 65 7.66 -3.10 -6.54
CA LYS A 65 8.10 -4.11 -7.52
C LYS A 65 7.62 -5.51 -7.10
N GLY A 66 7.03 -6.23 -8.04
CA GLY A 66 6.50 -7.58 -7.80
C GLY A 66 5.10 -7.63 -7.19
N ALA A 67 4.42 -6.50 -6.99
CA ALA A 67 3.02 -6.49 -6.55
C ALA A 67 2.15 -7.30 -7.53
N THR A 68 1.37 -8.22 -6.98
CA THR A 68 0.49 -9.12 -7.75
C THR A 68 -0.96 -8.67 -7.64
N GLU A 69 -1.80 -9.05 -8.60
CA GLU A 69 -3.24 -8.77 -8.57
C GLU A 69 -3.91 -9.31 -7.30
N ALA A 70 -3.44 -10.45 -6.78
CA ALA A 70 -3.92 -11.01 -5.52
C ALA A 70 -3.67 -10.07 -4.31
N LEU A 71 -2.52 -9.39 -4.28
CA LEU A 71 -2.23 -8.37 -3.26
C LEU A 71 -3.12 -7.15 -3.42
N VAL A 72 -3.39 -6.72 -4.66
CA VAL A 72 -4.29 -5.60 -4.95
C VAL A 72 -5.72 -5.93 -4.51
N ALA A 73 -6.24 -7.12 -4.84
CA ALA A 73 -7.56 -7.57 -4.42
C ALA A 73 -7.67 -7.65 -2.89
N LYS A 74 -6.61 -8.14 -2.22
CA LYS A 74 -6.53 -8.16 -0.75
C LYS A 74 -6.54 -6.73 -0.18
N ALA A 75 -5.76 -5.82 -0.75
CA ALA A 75 -5.73 -4.42 -0.32
C ALA A 75 -7.08 -3.74 -0.50
N ALA A 76 -7.73 -3.94 -1.65
CA ALA A 76 -9.07 -3.40 -1.92
C ALA A 76 -10.10 -3.92 -0.92
N LYS A 77 -10.12 -5.23 -0.65
CA LYS A 77 -10.99 -5.82 0.37
C LYS A 77 -10.74 -5.21 1.75
N THR A 78 -9.47 -5.07 2.15
CA THR A 78 -9.11 -4.44 3.43
C THR A 78 -9.63 -3.01 3.49
N VAL A 79 -9.38 -2.18 2.48
CA VAL A 79 -9.83 -0.77 2.46
C VAL A 79 -11.34 -0.65 2.58
N LEU A 80 -12.09 -1.52 1.88
CA LEU A 80 -13.55 -1.50 1.88
C LEU A 80 -14.16 -2.01 3.19
N SER A 81 -13.51 -2.96 3.87
CA SER A 81 -13.99 -3.58 5.10
C SER A 81 -13.54 -2.88 6.39
N VAL A 82 -12.48 -2.06 6.37
CA VAL A 82 -12.03 -1.36 7.59
C VAL A 82 -13.06 -0.29 7.98
N PRO A 83 -13.48 -0.24 9.26
CA PRO A 83 -14.41 0.77 9.74
C PRO A 83 -13.70 2.12 9.89
N LEU A 84 -13.73 2.93 8.83
CA LEU A 84 -13.14 4.27 8.82
C LEU A 84 -14.19 5.37 8.67
N VAL A 85 -15.39 5.08 8.18
CA VAL A 85 -16.39 6.11 7.92
C VAL A 85 -17.17 6.37 9.20
N THR A 86 -17.38 7.65 9.55
CA THR A 86 -18.20 8.04 10.71
C THR A 86 -19.26 9.00 10.24
N ASP A 87 -20.49 8.90 10.79
CA ASP A 87 -21.60 9.74 10.35
C ASP A 87 -21.71 11.10 11.02
N GLY A 88 -21.16 11.25 12.21
CA GLY A 88 -21.24 12.54 12.88
C GLY A 88 -19.89 13.22 13.08
N VAL A 89 -19.86 14.08 14.10
CA VAL A 89 -18.76 14.99 14.39
C VAL A 89 -17.67 14.21 15.10
N TRP A 90 -16.41 14.49 14.78
CA TRP A 90 -15.29 13.85 15.48
C TRP A 90 -15.43 13.99 17.00
N GLY A 91 -15.50 12.86 17.71
CA GLY A 91 -15.68 12.83 19.17
C GLY A 91 -17.12 12.71 19.66
N ASP A 92 -18.10 12.49 18.78
CA ASP A 92 -19.51 12.29 19.14
C ASP A 92 -19.84 10.89 19.69
N GLY A 93 -18.87 9.96 19.66
CA GLY A 93 -19.03 8.60 20.14
C GLY A 93 -19.74 7.66 19.16
N THR A 94 -20.06 8.11 17.94
CA THR A 94 -20.59 7.20 16.90
C THR A 94 -19.51 6.23 16.45
N ALA A 95 -19.85 4.93 16.43
CA ALA A 95 -18.92 3.90 16.00
C ALA A 95 -18.63 4.05 14.50
N PRO A 96 -17.36 3.95 14.07
CA PRO A 96 -17.06 3.97 12.65
C PRO A 96 -17.62 2.71 11.97
N CYS A 97 -18.13 2.87 10.76
CA CYS A 97 -18.61 1.81 9.89
C CYS A 97 -17.70 1.64 8.66
N SER A 98 -17.77 0.48 8.03
CA SER A 98 -17.04 0.24 6.78
C SER A 98 -17.75 0.92 5.60
N VAL A 99 -17.04 1.10 4.50
CA VAL A 99 -17.64 1.66 3.27
C VAL A 99 -18.72 0.71 2.73
N LEU A 100 -18.52 -0.59 2.89
CA LEU A 100 -19.48 -1.61 2.45
C LEU A 100 -20.81 -1.50 3.20
N ASP A 101 -20.75 -1.35 4.53
CA ASP A 101 -21.96 -1.23 5.35
C ASP A 101 -22.75 0.02 4.95
N ARG A 102 -22.04 1.13 4.68
CA ARG A 102 -22.67 2.39 4.28
C ARG A 102 -23.30 2.37 2.88
N CYS A 103 -22.73 1.63 1.94
CA CYS A 103 -23.27 1.54 0.58
C CYS A 103 -24.44 0.54 0.45
N ALA A 104 -24.70 -0.26 1.48
CA ALA A 104 -25.80 -1.21 1.51
C ALA A 104 -27.13 -0.59 1.98
N GLU A 105 -27.11 0.65 2.45
CA GLU A 105 -28.28 1.48 2.82
C GLU A 105 -28.79 2.30 1.63
#